data_AF-A0A956WD79-F1
#
_entry.id   AF-A0A956WD79-F1
#
_cell.length_a   1.000
_cell.length_b   1.000
_cell.length_c   1.000
_cell.angle_alpha   90.00
_cell.angle_beta   90.00
_cell.angle_gamma   90.00
#
_symmetry.space_group_name_H-M   'P 1'
#
loop_
_entity.id
_entity.type
_entity.pdbx_description
1 polymer ?
#
loop_
_entity_poly.entity_id
_entity_poly.type
_entity_poly.pdbx_seq_one_letter_code
_entity_poly.pdbx_strand_id
1 'polypeptide(L)'
;MSATEVRENFVEVINRVAYGDERVVRTRHGKALVALVPIDDLDAQLADEAWDAYQREGGVPVEVIRQKLDAAIAREGESTF
;
A
#
# COMPACT_ATOMS: atom_id res chain seq x y z
N MET A 1 -13.02 10.30 -10.56
CA MET A 1 -12.47 8.94 -10.45
C MET A 1 -13.60 8.03 -10.03
N SER A 2 -13.95 7.08 -10.88
CA SER A 2 -14.93 6.03 -10.60
C SER A 2 -14.37 5.05 -9.55
N ALA A 3 -15.26 4.36 -8.84
CA ALA A 3 -14.86 3.40 -7.82
C ALA A 3 -14.01 2.24 -8.36
N THR A 4 -14.06 1.96 -9.67
CA THR A 4 -13.21 0.96 -10.33
C THR A 4 -11.78 1.45 -10.50
N GLU A 5 -11.60 2.71 -10.93
CA GLU A 5 -10.27 3.30 -11.14
C GLU A 5 -9.43 3.31 -9.85
N VAL A 6 -10.03 3.59 -8.70
CA VAL A 6 -9.28 3.64 -7.43
C VAL A 6 -8.78 2.25 -6.99
N ARG A 7 -9.50 1.18 -7.34
CA ARG A 7 -9.08 -0.22 -7.08
C ARG A 7 -7.94 -0.65 -7.99
N GLU A 8 -8.06 -0.33 -9.27
CA GLU A 8 -7.07 -0.66 -10.29
C GLU A 8 -5.74 0.04 -9.98
N ASN A 9 -5.80 1.30 -9.53
CA ASN A 9 -4.59 2.07 -9.18
C ASN A 9 -3.77 1.45 -8.04
N PHE A 10 -4.39 0.80 -7.04
CA PHE A 10 -3.62 0.27 -5.91
C PHE A 10 -2.80 -0.98 -6.27
N VAL A 11 -3.40 -1.92 -7.00
CA VAL A 11 -2.68 -3.12 -7.47
C VAL A 11 -1.62 -2.75 -8.49
N GLU A 12 -1.91 -1.79 -9.36
CA GLU A 12 -0.93 -1.28 -10.32
C GLU A 12 0.26 -0.65 -9.61
N VAL A 13 0.04 0.20 -8.60
CA VAL A 13 1.11 0.80 -7.79
C VAL A 13 1.99 -0.28 -7.15
N ILE A 14 1.39 -1.33 -6.56
CA ILE A 14 2.18 -2.43 -5.97
C ILE A 14 3.04 -3.12 -7.03
N ASN A 15 2.47 -3.44 -8.19
CA ASN A 15 3.23 -4.11 -9.25
C ASN A 15 4.33 -3.22 -9.82
N ARG A 16 4.09 -1.92 -10.00
CA ARG A 16 5.12 -0.99 -10.46
C ARG A 16 6.23 -0.81 -9.43
N VAL A 17 5.92 -0.87 -8.13
CA VAL A 17 6.97 -0.86 -7.10
C VAL A 17 7.71 -2.19 -7.06
N ALA A 18 7.02 -3.33 -7.14
CA ALA A 18 7.67 -4.64 -7.06
C ALA A 18 8.53 -4.98 -8.28
N TYR A 19 8.15 -4.50 -9.48
CA TYR A 19 8.77 -4.91 -10.75
C TYR A 19 9.24 -3.75 -11.65
N GLY A 20 8.95 -2.50 -11.30
CA GLY A 20 9.12 -1.34 -12.18
C GLY A 20 10.02 -0.23 -11.61
N ASP A 21 10.80 -0.53 -10.56
CA ASP A 21 11.71 0.42 -9.88
C ASP A 21 11.03 1.69 -9.35
N GLU A 22 9.71 1.68 -9.19
CA GLU A 22 8.94 2.80 -8.64
C GLU A 22 9.01 2.83 -7.11
N ARG A 23 8.99 4.02 -6.52
CA ARG A 23 9.00 4.22 -5.05
C ARG A 23 7.93 5.23 -4.70
N VAL A 24 7.09 4.90 -3.72
CA VAL A 24 5.96 5.75 -3.31
C VAL A 24 6.07 6.10 -1.84
N VAL A 25 5.96 7.39 -1.51
CA VAL A 25 5.98 7.87 -0.12
C VAL A 25 4.71 8.67 0.17
N ARG A 26 3.96 8.24 1.18
CA ARG A 26 2.81 8.98 1.70
C ARG A 26 3.25 9.86 2.85
N THR A 27 3.00 11.15 2.73
CA THR A 27 3.34 12.14 3.78
C THR A 27 2.11 12.62 4.53
N ARG A 28 2.29 13.10 5.75
CA ARG A 28 1.30 13.85 6.53
C ARG A 28 1.98 15.05 7.18
N HIS A 29 1.46 16.24 6.93
CA HIS A 29 2.07 17.51 7.37
C HIS A 29 3.56 17.61 6.98
N GLY A 30 3.91 17.18 5.75
CA GLY A 30 5.28 17.21 5.24
C GLY A 30 6.21 16.12 5.78
N LYS A 31 5.75 15.25 6.69
CA LYS A 31 6.54 14.13 7.22
C LYS A 31 6.18 12.85 6.50
N ALA A 32 7.20 12.09 6.06
CA ALA A 32 7.00 10.74 5.54
C ALA A 32 6.36 9.86 6.61
N LEU A 33 5.30 9.15 6.24
CA LEU A 33 4.52 8.33 7.16
C LEU A 33 4.60 6.85 6.78
N VAL A 34 4.45 6.54 5.49
CA VAL A 34 4.54 5.18 4.94
C VAL A 34 5.25 5.27 3.59
N ALA A 35 6.13 4.33 3.31
CA ALA A 35 6.75 4.15 2.02
C ALA A 35 6.44 2.75 1.47
N LEU A 36 6.28 2.66 0.16
CA LEU A 36 6.28 1.41 -0.59
C LEU A 36 7.49 1.47 -1.51
N VAL A 37 8.41 0.52 -1.33
CA VAL A 37 9.67 0.43 -2.06
C VAL A 37 9.92 -1.03 -2.46
N PRO A 38 10.71 -1.29 -3.52
CA PRO A 38 11.19 -2.63 -3.82
C PRO A 38 11.96 -3.20 -2.63
N ILE A 39 11.88 -4.51 -2.41
CA ILE A 39 12.63 -5.15 -1.32
C ILE A 39 14.14 -5.05 -1.53
N ASP A 40 14.58 -5.09 -2.79
CA ASP A 40 15.98 -4.98 -3.19
C ASP A 40 16.59 -3.60 -2.90
N ASP A 41 15.74 -2.58 -2.74
CA ASP A 41 16.15 -1.23 -2.36
C ASP A 41 16.20 -1.02 -0.83
N LEU A 42 15.69 -1.98 -0.05
CA LEU A 42 15.71 -1.91 1.40
C LEU A 42 17.04 -2.45 1.93
N ASP A 43 17.56 -1.83 2.98
CA ASP A 43 18.71 -2.38 3.70
C ASP A 43 18.39 -3.81 4.17
N ALA A 44 19.31 -4.74 3.96
CA ALA A 44 19.07 -6.16 4.21
C ALA A 44 18.67 -6.44 5.67
N GLN A 45 19.28 -5.74 6.64
CA GLN A 45 18.92 -5.92 8.04
C GLN A 45 17.50 -5.39 8.32
N LEU A 46 17.13 -4.25 7.74
CA LEU A 46 15.78 -3.71 7.87
C LEU A 46 14.73 -4.60 7.18
N ALA A 47 15.08 -5.22 6.05
CA ALA A 47 14.22 -6.16 5.36
C ALA A 47 13.93 -7.40 6.21
N ASP A 48 14.98 -7.98 6.81
CA ASP A 48 14.85 -9.13 7.70
C ASP A 48 14.02 -8.79 8.95
N GLU A 49 14.28 -7.65 9.60
CA GLU A 49 13.52 -7.19 10.77
C GLU A 49 12.03 -6.98 10.44
N ALA A 50 11.73 -6.38 9.29
CA ALA A 50 10.35 -6.18 8.83
C ALA A 50 9.66 -7.51 8.53
N TRP A 51 10.38 -8.46 7.94
CA TRP A 51 9.87 -9.80 7.64
C TRP A 51 9.59 -10.61 8.92
N ASP A 52 10.51 -10.58 9.88
CA ASP A 52 10.34 -11.24 11.18
C ASP A 52 9.16 -10.65 11.96
N ALA A 53 8.99 -9.33 11.93
CA ALA A 53 7.83 -8.66 12.51
C ALA A 53 6.53 -9.14 11.85
N TYR A 54 6.48 -9.22 10.51
CA TYR A 54 5.35 -9.76 9.77
C TYR A 54 5.02 -11.21 10.17
N GLN A 55 6.03 -12.08 10.33
CA GLN A 55 5.83 -13.48 10.69
C GLN A 55 5.30 -13.65 12.12
N ARG A 56 5.78 -12.84 13.09
CA ARG A 56 5.34 -12.94 14.49
C ARG A 56 3.98 -12.31 14.74
N GLU A 57 3.76 -11.11 14.20
CA GLU A 57 2.60 -10.28 14.54
C GLU A 57 1.49 -10.40 13.51
N GLY A 58 1.80 -11.00 12.35
CA GLY A 58 0.96 -10.96 11.17
C GLY A 58 1.02 -9.59 10.50
N GLY A 59 0.91 -9.57 9.17
CA GLY A 59 0.57 -8.35 8.43
C GLY A 59 -0.88 -8.36 7.99
N VAL A 60 -1.31 -7.25 7.42
CA VAL A 60 -2.59 -7.23 6.70
C VAL A 60 -2.32 -7.78 5.29
N PRO A 61 -2.89 -8.94 4.89
CA PRO A 61 -2.74 -9.44 3.54
C PRO A 61 -3.19 -8.38 2.53
N VAL A 62 -2.54 -8.31 1.38
CA VAL A 62 -2.84 -7.30 0.36
C VAL A 62 -4.31 -7.39 -0.09
N GLU A 63 -4.91 -8.58 -0.10
CA GLU A 63 -6.33 -8.80 -0.35
C GLU A 63 -7.24 -8.10 0.67
N VAL A 64 -6.83 -8.08 1.94
CA VAL A 64 -7.56 -7.40 3.02
C VAL A 64 -7.39 -5.88 2.90
N ILE A 65 -6.20 -5.41 2.50
CA ILE A 65 -5.99 -3.98 2.20
C ILE A 65 -6.89 -3.55 1.03
N ARG A 66 -6.96 -4.37 -0.03
CA ARG A 66 -7.86 -4.16 -1.17
C ARG A 66 -9.32 -4.07 -0.73
N GLN A 67 -9.80 -5.01 0.06
CA GLN A 67 -11.18 -4.99 0.56
C GLN A 67 -11.49 -3.74 1.40
N LYS A 68 -10.53 -3.29 2.21
CA LYS A 68 -10.67 -2.06 3.01
C LYS A 68 -10.70 -0.81 2.15
N LEU A 69 -9.87 -0.74 1.09
CA LEU A 69 -9.92 0.31 0.08
C LEU A 69 -11.28 0.30 -0.64
N ASP A 70 -11.72 -0.87 -1.11
CA ASP A 70 -13.01 -1.05 -1.79
C ASP A 70 -14.19 -0.53 -0.96
N ALA A 71 -14.17 -0.85 0.34
CA ALA A 71 -15.18 -0.41 1.29
C ALA A 71 -15.08 1.09 1.61
N ALA A 72 -13.88 1.67 1.66
CA ALA A 72 -13.69 3.10 1.87
C ALA A 72 -14.20 3.91 0.67
N ILE A 73 -13.88 3.49 -0.55
CA ILE A 73 -14.31 4.11 -1.80
C ILE A 73 -15.84 4.05 -1.95
N ALA A 74 -16.44 2.89 -1.62
CA ALA A 74 -17.90 2.73 -1.65
C ALA A 74 -18.60 3.73 -0.71
N ARG A 75 -18.05 3.93 0.50
CA ARG A 75 -18.59 4.88 1.49
C ARG A 75 -18.40 6.35 1.10
N GLU A 76 -17.30 6.71 0.43
CA GLU A 76 -17.09 8.07 -0.07
C GLU A 76 -18.03 8.40 -1.25
N GLY A 77 -18.42 7.39 -2.05
CA GLY A 77 -19.42 7.53 -3.12
C GLY A 77 -20.85 7.78 -2.62
N GLU A 78 -21.18 7.38 -1.39
CA GLU A 78 -22.50 7.58 -0.77
C GLU A 78 -22.65 8.95 -0.08
N SER A 79 -21.54 9.65 0.22
CA SER A 79 -21.59 10.96 0.90
C SER A 79 -21.63 12.17 -0.05
N THR A 80 -21.72 11.92 -1.37
CA THR A 80 -21.94 12.96 -2.38
C THR A 80 -23.28 12.73 -3.08
N PHE A 81 -24.36 12.61 -2.32
CA PHE A 81 -25.73 12.83 -2.79
C PHE A 81 -26.59 13.40 -1.65
#